data_AF-A0A7U4K0X4-F1
#
_entry.id   AF-A0A7U4K0X4-F1
#
_cell.length_a   1.000
_cell.length_b   1.000
_cell.length_c   1.000
_cell.angle_alpha   90.00
_cell.angle_beta   90.00
_cell.angle_gamma   90.00
#
_symmetry.space_group_name_H-M   'P 1'
#
loop_
_entity.id
_entity.type
_entity.pdbx_description
1 polymer ?
#
loop_
_entity_poly.entity_id
_entity_poly.type
_entity_poly.pdbx_seq_one_letter_code
_entity_poly.pdbx_strand_id
1 'polypeptide(L)'
;MEQEIKALKAEVQAWAAERGQEHVAIEISRMFFVLNINTGSVRLTPIENGQGGADWKSINNNRQQLFRWLRGDSKASMRKVLELSPVLKAALPAERRARVNGETVNYLVSIASREFAAAISAVLLDGCDMSQRISGAVAALHAIRPQHHRLTTV
;
A
#
# COMPACT_ATOMS: atom_id res chain seq x y z
N MET A 1 -1.20 -2.11 18.13
CA MET A 1 -1.61 -3.29 17.32
C MET A 1 -3.04 -3.18 16.82
N GLU A 2 -4.08 -3.04 17.67
CA GLU A 2 -5.47 -2.97 17.19
C GLU A 2 -5.77 -1.71 16.37
N GLN A 3 -5.28 -0.53 16.82
CA GLN A 3 -5.43 0.73 16.09
C GLN A 3 -4.70 0.72 14.73
N GLU A 4 -3.53 0.08 14.68
CA GLU A 4 -2.72 -0.07 13.47
C GLU A 4 -3.41 -0.97 12.44
N ILE A 5 -4.03 -2.06 12.89
CA ILE A 5 -4.84 -2.92 12.02
C ILE A 5 -6.08 -2.19 11.51
N LYS A 6 -6.74 -1.35 12.33
CA LYS A 6 -7.87 -0.53 11.89
C LYS A 6 -7.43 0.47 10.79
N ALA A 7 -6.31 1.16 10.99
CA ALA A 7 -5.74 2.07 9.99
C ALA A 7 -5.38 1.33 8.69
N LEU A 8 -4.77 0.15 8.78
CA LEU A 8 -4.44 -0.69 7.64
C LEU A 8 -5.70 -1.16 6.88
N LYS A 9 -6.75 -1.63 7.59
CA LYS A 9 -8.04 -1.98 6.98
C LYS A 9 -8.63 -0.79 6.22
N ALA A 10 -8.65 0.38 6.86
CA ALA A 10 -9.19 1.60 6.27
C ALA A 10 -8.43 2.03 5.01
N GLU A 11 -7.08 2.01 5.04
CA GLU A 11 -6.28 2.40 3.88
C GLU A 11 -6.45 1.42 2.70
N VAL A 12 -6.50 0.11 2.97
CA VAL A 12 -6.75 -0.89 1.90
C VAL A 12 -8.15 -0.72 1.31
N GLN A 13 -9.16 -0.40 2.13
CA GLN A 13 -10.51 -0.10 1.64
C GLN A 13 -10.55 1.20 0.82
N ALA A 14 -9.85 2.25 1.25
CA ALA A 14 -9.72 3.49 0.49
C ALA A 14 -9.01 3.26 -0.84
N TRP A 15 -7.98 2.42 -0.87
CA TRP A 15 -7.30 2.03 -2.10
C TRP A 15 -8.24 1.30 -3.06
N ALA A 16 -9.05 0.38 -2.54
CA ALA A 16 -10.03 -0.34 -3.34
C ALA A 16 -11.15 0.56 -3.86
N ALA A 17 -11.52 1.62 -3.13
CA ALA A 17 -12.48 2.61 -3.60
C ALA A 17 -11.94 3.43 -4.77
N GLU A 18 -10.64 3.70 -4.81
CA GLU A 18 -10.00 4.48 -5.87
C GLU A 18 -9.64 3.66 -7.11
N ARG A 19 -9.15 2.43 -6.93
CA ARG A 19 -8.58 1.60 -8.02
C ARG A 19 -9.41 0.36 -8.36
N GLY A 20 -10.45 0.08 -7.58
CA GLY A 20 -11.27 -1.12 -7.70
C GLY A 20 -10.75 -2.29 -6.86
N GLN A 21 -11.68 -3.07 -6.32
CA GLN A 21 -11.37 -4.24 -5.48
C GLN A 21 -10.56 -5.31 -6.21
N GLU A 22 -10.79 -5.51 -7.50
CA GLU A 22 -10.07 -6.51 -8.29
C GLU A 22 -8.57 -6.20 -8.38
N HIS A 23 -8.23 -4.96 -8.74
CA HIS A 23 -6.84 -4.50 -8.78
C HIS A 23 -6.15 -4.73 -7.44
N VAL A 24 -6.77 -4.28 -6.34
CA VAL A 24 -6.21 -4.46 -4.99
C VAL A 24 -6.04 -5.93 -4.62
N ALA A 25 -7.00 -6.78 -4.98
CA ALA A 25 -6.91 -8.22 -4.72
C ALA A 25 -5.78 -8.89 -5.51
N ILE A 26 -5.52 -8.47 -6.74
CA ILE A 26 -4.42 -8.94 -7.57
C ILE A 26 -3.08 -8.60 -6.90
N GLU A 27 -2.88 -7.34 -6.51
CA GLU A 27 -1.64 -6.88 -5.89
C GLU A 27 -1.36 -7.59 -4.55
N ILE A 28 -2.40 -7.74 -3.72
CA ILE A 28 -2.28 -8.50 -2.46
C ILE A 28 -1.97 -9.97 -2.73
N SER A 29 -2.62 -10.60 -3.73
CA SER A 29 -2.39 -12.02 -4.06
C SER A 29 -0.97 -12.24 -4.56
N ARG A 30 -0.45 -11.38 -5.45
CA ARG A 30 0.94 -11.43 -5.91
C ARG A 30 1.89 -11.33 -4.73
N MET A 31 1.71 -10.33 -3.89
CA MET A 31 2.58 -10.10 -2.74
C MET A 31 2.53 -11.27 -1.73
N PHE A 32 1.38 -11.92 -1.56
CA PHE A 32 1.22 -13.08 -0.69
C PHE A 32 2.17 -14.22 -1.09
N PHE A 33 2.25 -14.51 -2.40
CA PHE A 33 3.14 -15.54 -2.91
C PHE A 33 4.60 -15.10 -2.98
N VAL A 34 4.87 -13.82 -3.28
CA VAL A 34 6.24 -13.27 -3.28
C VAL A 34 6.87 -13.38 -1.88
N LEU A 35 6.14 -13.04 -0.83
CA LEU A 35 6.66 -13.09 0.53
C LEU A 35 6.71 -14.49 1.12
N ASN A 36 6.07 -15.48 0.47
CA ASN A 36 6.02 -16.88 0.88
C ASN A 36 5.72 -17.08 2.39
N ILE A 37 4.79 -16.26 2.93
CA ILE A 37 4.50 -16.28 4.35
C ILE A 37 3.60 -17.47 4.67
N ASN A 38 4.05 -18.32 5.60
CA ASN A 38 3.22 -19.38 6.13
C ASN A 38 2.16 -18.79 7.07
N THR A 39 0.95 -18.59 6.53
CA THR A 39 -0.20 -18.16 7.32
C THR A 39 -1.05 -19.38 7.67
N GLY A 40 -1.27 -19.62 8.96
CA GLY A 40 -1.96 -20.82 9.43
C GLY A 40 -3.44 -20.82 9.06
N SER A 41 -4.10 -19.66 9.11
CA SER A 41 -5.54 -19.54 8.88
C SER A 41 -5.92 -18.87 7.57
N VAL A 42 -4.95 -18.32 6.82
CA VAL A 42 -5.20 -17.65 5.54
C VAL A 42 -4.64 -18.49 4.40
N ARG A 43 -5.44 -18.65 3.34
CA ARG A 43 -5.00 -19.29 2.10
C ARG A 43 -5.57 -18.49 0.94
N LEU A 44 -4.68 -17.97 0.11
CA LEU A 44 -5.01 -17.43 -1.20
C LEU A 44 -4.62 -18.46 -2.26
N THR A 45 -5.28 -18.42 -3.41
CA THR A 45 -4.94 -19.27 -4.56
C THR A 45 -4.01 -18.50 -5.50
N PRO A 46 -2.99 -19.13 -6.12
CA PRO A 46 -2.20 -18.50 -7.17
C PRO A 46 -3.12 -17.94 -8.26
N ILE A 47 -2.84 -16.72 -8.70
CA ILE A 47 -3.68 -15.99 -9.67
C ILE A 47 -3.09 -15.98 -11.08
N GLU A 48 -1.89 -16.51 -11.24
CA GLU A 48 -1.21 -16.71 -12.51
C GLU A 48 -1.06 -18.21 -12.71
N ASN A 49 -1.44 -18.71 -13.88
CA ASN A 49 -1.25 -20.11 -14.24
C ASN A 49 0.23 -20.40 -14.52
N GLY A 50 0.60 -21.67 -14.70
CA GLY A 50 2.00 -22.07 -14.95
C GLY A 50 2.62 -21.52 -16.24
N GLN A 51 1.83 -20.82 -17.07
CA GLN A 51 2.25 -20.14 -18.31
C GLN A 51 2.21 -18.61 -18.16
N GLY A 52 1.96 -18.07 -16.97
CA GLY A 52 1.87 -16.63 -16.69
C GLY A 52 0.53 -15.97 -17.06
N GLY A 53 -0.46 -16.74 -17.51
CA GLY A 53 -1.80 -16.24 -17.82
C GLY A 53 -2.65 -16.05 -16.57
N ALA A 54 -3.49 -15.01 -16.56
CA ALA A 54 -4.37 -14.72 -15.43
C ALA A 54 -5.44 -15.81 -15.23
N ASP A 55 -5.53 -16.35 -14.02
CA ASP A 55 -6.63 -17.22 -13.59
C ASP A 55 -7.73 -16.37 -12.93
N TRP A 56 -8.71 -15.98 -13.76
CA TRP A 56 -9.86 -15.16 -13.35
C TRP A 56 -10.68 -15.77 -12.21
N LYS A 57 -10.77 -17.11 -12.14
CA LYS A 57 -11.50 -17.79 -11.06
C LYS A 57 -10.80 -17.58 -9.73
N SER A 58 -9.48 -17.76 -9.71
CA SER A 58 -8.66 -17.55 -8.52
C SER A 58 -8.64 -16.08 -8.09
N ILE A 59 -8.56 -15.14 -9.03
CA ILE A 59 -8.65 -13.69 -8.76
C ILE A 59 -9.97 -13.36 -8.06
N ASN A 60 -11.11 -13.79 -8.61
CA ASN A 60 -12.41 -13.48 -8.03
C ASN A 60 -12.62 -14.11 -6.65
N ASN A 61 -12.15 -15.36 -6.46
CA ASN A 61 -12.21 -16.03 -5.16
C ASN A 61 -11.37 -15.30 -4.10
N ASN A 62 -10.13 -14.94 -4.43
CA ASN A 62 -9.25 -14.19 -3.54
C ASN A 62 -9.86 -12.83 -3.19
N ARG A 63 -10.39 -12.10 -4.19
CA ARG A 63 -11.07 -10.82 -3.99
C ARG A 63 -12.22 -10.95 -2.99
N GLN A 64 -13.13 -11.90 -3.20
CA GLN A 64 -14.26 -12.10 -2.29
C GLN A 64 -13.81 -12.41 -0.86
N GLN A 65 -12.82 -13.29 -0.70
CA GLN A 65 -12.29 -13.67 0.61
C GLN A 65 -11.64 -12.48 1.32
N LEU A 66 -10.71 -11.79 0.65
CA LEU A 66 -10.00 -10.63 1.18
C LEU A 66 -10.96 -9.55 1.65
N PHE A 67 -11.90 -9.13 0.78
CA PHE A 67 -12.84 -8.06 1.13
C PHE A 67 -13.94 -8.48 2.09
N ARG A 68 -14.20 -9.79 2.26
CA ARG A 68 -15.03 -10.30 3.36
C ARG A 68 -14.30 -10.19 4.70
N TRP A 69 -13.01 -10.51 4.75
CA TRP A 69 -12.23 -10.39 6.00
C TRP A 69 -11.97 -8.93 6.37
N LEU A 70 -11.64 -8.09 5.38
CA LEU A 70 -11.40 -6.66 5.58
C LEU A 70 -12.65 -5.90 6.05
N ARG A 71 -13.86 -6.32 5.67
CA ARG A 71 -15.12 -5.70 6.15
C ARG A 71 -15.67 -6.34 7.42
N GLY A 72 -15.26 -7.56 7.75
CA GLY A 72 -15.77 -8.27 8.91
C GLY A 72 -15.09 -7.84 10.21
N ASP A 73 -15.86 -7.79 11.29
CA ASP A 73 -15.38 -7.47 12.65
C ASP A 73 -15.41 -8.69 13.59
N SER A 74 -15.75 -9.88 13.06
CA SER A 74 -15.65 -11.12 13.83
C SER A 74 -14.21 -11.40 14.27
N LYS A 75 -14.02 -12.09 15.39
CA LYS A 75 -12.69 -12.54 15.86
C LYS A 75 -11.92 -13.33 14.78
N ALA A 76 -12.63 -14.12 13.98
CA ALA A 76 -12.04 -14.88 12.88
C ALA A 76 -11.56 -13.98 11.74
N SER A 77 -12.35 -12.98 11.34
CA SER A 77 -11.95 -11.99 10.33
C SER A 77 -10.75 -11.18 10.81
N MET A 78 -10.76 -10.71 12.06
CA MET A 78 -9.66 -9.95 12.64
C MET A 78 -8.36 -10.75 12.70
N ARG A 79 -8.43 -12.04 13.10
CA ARG A 79 -7.25 -12.92 13.09
C ARG A 79 -6.65 -13.08 11.70
N LYS A 80 -7.49 -13.28 10.67
CA LYS A 80 -7.04 -13.38 9.28
C LYS A 80 -6.39 -12.09 8.78
N VAL A 81 -6.94 -10.93 9.13
CA VAL A 81 -6.33 -9.63 8.78
C VAL A 81 -5.01 -9.41 9.51
N LEU A 82 -4.89 -9.82 10.77
CA LEU A 82 -3.63 -9.79 11.53
C LEU A 82 -2.55 -10.65 10.86
N GLU A 83 -2.87 -11.91 10.52
CA GLU A 83 -1.95 -12.81 9.80
C GLU A 83 -1.56 -12.27 8.41
N LEU A 84 -2.48 -11.59 7.72
CA LEU A 84 -2.22 -10.95 6.43
C LEU A 84 -1.49 -9.60 6.52
N SER A 85 -1.39 -9.00 7.70
CA SER A 85 -0.87 -7.64 7.85
C SER A 85 0.49 -7.39 7.18
N PRO A 86 1.51 -8.28 7.23
CA PRO A 86 2.76 -8.07 6.51
C PRO A 86 2.55 -8.01 4.98
N VAL A 87 1.69 -8.88 4.44
CA VAL A 87 1.36 -8.91 3.02
C VAL A 87 0.61 -7.65 2.59
N LEU A 88 -0.39 -7.23 3.36
CA LEU A 88 -1.18 -6.04 3.07
C LEU A 88 -0.29 -4.78 3.07
N LYS A 89 0.58 -4.63 4.07
CA LYS A 89 1.55 -3.53 4.12
C LYS A 89 2.51 -3.55 2.94
N ALA A 90 2.98 -4.74 2.56
CA ALA A 90 3.91 -4.89 1.45
C ALA A 90 3.28 -4.62 0.07
N ALA A 91 1.98 -4.94 -0.08
CA ALA A 91 1.22 -4.72 -1.30
C ALA A 91 0.79 -3.25 -1.49
N LEU A 92 0.68 -2.46 -0.41
CA LEU A 92 0.31 -1.05 -0.52
C LEU A 92 1.36 -0.26 -1.32
N PRO A 93 0.96 0.60 -2.27
CA PRO A 93 1.83 1.61 -2.84
C PRO A 93 2.54 2.43 -1.74
N ALA A 94 3.75 2.90 -2.02
CA ALA A 94 4.62 3.51 -1.02
C ALA A 94 3.95 4.67 -0.26
N GLU A 95 3.18 5.49 -0.98
CA GLU A 95 2.45 6.64 -0.44
C GLU A 95 1.36 6.21 0.54
N ARG A 96 0.61 5.16 0.19
CA ARG A 96 -0.46 4.61 1.03
C ARG A 96 0.09 3.90 2.25
N ARG A 97 1.13 3.09 2.06
CA ARG A 97 1.84 2.39 3.13
C ARG A 97 2.30 3.36 4.21
N ALA A 98 2.74 4.53 3.79
CA ALA A 98 3.25 5.51 4.70
C ALA A 98 2.15 6.34 5.39
N ARG A 99 0.92 6.44 4.85
CA ARG A 99 -0.26 6.88 5.62
C ARG A 99 -0.60 5.94 6.78
N VAL A 100 -0.45 4.63 6.58
CA VAL A 100 -0.70 3.63 7.64
C VAL A 100 0.32 3.73 8.78
N ASN A 101 1.56 4.10 8.46
CA ASN A 101 2.65 4.21 9.43
C ASN A 101 2.74 5.59 10.12
N GLY A 102 1.86 6.54 9.78
CA GLY A 102 1.91 7.94 10.22
C GLY A 102 2.87 8.81 9.38
N GLU A 103 2.90 10.13 9.63
CA GLU A 103 3.81 11.09 8.98
C GLU A 103 5.29 10.79 9.30
N THR A 104 5.81 9.76 8.66
CA THR A 104 7.18 9.28 8.78
C THR A 104 8.01 9.86 7.64
N VAL A 105 9.34 9.92 7.80
CA VAL A 105 10.25 10.33 6.71
C VAL A 105 9.97 9.55 5.42
N ASN A 106 9.65 8.25 5.53
CA ASN A 106 9.29 7.42 4.38
C ASN A 106 8.00 7.89 3.66
N TYR A 107 7.03 8.46 4.39
CA TYR A 107 5.82 9.06 3.80
C TYR A 107 6.19 10.26 2.94
N LEU A 108 6.96 11.18 3.51
CA LEU A 108 7.37 12.40 2.85
C LEU A 108 8.27 12.10 1.63
N VAL A 109 9.19 11.14 1.73
CA VAL A 109 10.02 10.68 0.61
C VAL A 109 9.17 10.07 -0.52
N SER A 110 8.15 9.28 -0.18
CA SER A 110 7.27 8.65 -1.18
C SER A 110 6.43 9.69 -1.91
N ILE A 111 5.88 10.67 -1.18
CA ILE A 111 5.17 11.81 -1.78
C ILE A 111 6.11 12.59 -2.70
N ALA A 112 7.30 12.96 -2.23
CA ALA A 112 8.29 13.66 -3.04
C ALA A 112 8.63 12.88 -4.33
N SER A 113 8.89 11.58 -4.22
CA SER A 113 9.21 10.71 -5.37
C SER A 113 8.10 10.66 -6.41
N ARG A 114 6.84 10.55 -5.97
CA ARG A 114 5.68 10.55 -6.87
C ARG A 114 5.51 11.87 -7.59
N GLU A 115 5.58 12.98 -6.85
CA GLU A 115 5.43 14.31 -7.45
C GLU A 115 6.56 14.59 -8.46
N PHE A 116 7.79 14.14 -8.21
CA PHE A 116 8.88 14.19 -9.19
C PHE A 116 8.62 13.33 -10.43
N ALA A 117 8.22 12.06 -10.25
CA ALA A 117 7.93 11.19 -11.38
C ALA A 117 6.80 11.75 -12.27
N ALA A 118 5.79 12.34 -11.65
CA ALA A 118 4.69 12.98 -12.35
C ALA A 118 5.10 14.30 -13.04
N ALA A 119 5.99 15.08 -12.43
CA ALA A 119 6.58 16.26 -13.08
C ALA A 119 7.42 15.88 -14.30
N ILE A 120 8.29 14.85 -14.18
CA ILE A 120 9.09 14.32 -15.30
C ILE A 120 8.17 13.83 -16.43
N SER A 121 7.11 13.10 -16.09
CA SER A 121 6.14 12.62 -17.08
C SER A 121 5.43 13.78 -17.79
N ALA A 122 5.08 14.85 -17.07
CA ALA A 122 4.48 16.04 -17.66
C ALA A 122 5.45 16.75 -18.62
N VAL A 123 6.75 16.82 -18.29
CA VAL A 123 7.79 17.36 -19.20
C VAL A 123 7.85 16.55 -20.49
N LEU A 124 7.89 15.22 -20.37
CA LEU A 124 8.02 14.32 -21.52
C LEU A 124 6.77 14.31 -22.42
N LEU A 125 5.62 14.70 -21.88
CA LEU A 125 4.32 14.73 -22.58
C LEU A 125 3.85 16.16 -22.91
N ASP A 126 4.72 17.17 -22.78
CA ASP A 126 4.44 18.58 -23.07
C ASP A 126 3.24 19.17 -22.29
N GLY A 127 3.06 18.73 -21.04
CA GLY A 127 1.96 19.13 -20.16
C GLY A 127 2.24 20.36 -19.28
N CYS A 128 1.21 21.21 -19.07
CA CYS A 128 1.33 22.51 -18.39
C CYS A 128 1.45 22.49 -16.84
N ASP A 129 1.28 21.33 -16.18
CA ASP A 129 1.17 21.26 -14.70
C ASP A 129 2.53 21.12 -13.96
N MET A 130 3.65 21.31 -14.65
CA MET A 130 4.99 21.01 -14.13
C MET A 130 5.33 21.78 -12.84
N SER A 131 5.08 23.10 -12.83
CA SER A 131 5.46 23.99 -11.72
C SER A 131 4.76 23.61 -10.39
N GLN A 132 3.49 23.23 -10.47
CA GLN A 132 2.71 22.84 -9.31
C GLN A 132 3.17 21.51 -8.72
N ARG A 133 3.54 20.54 -9.57
CA ARG A 133 4.07 19.24 -9.13
C ARG A 133 5.46 19.35 -8.50
N ILE A 134 6.36 20.16 -9.09
CA ILE A 134 7.67 20.46 -8.49
C ILE A 134 7.50 21.09 -7.11
N SER A 135 6.58 22.04 -6.98
CA SER A 135 6.28 22.70 -5.70
C SER A 135 5.80 21.71 -4.63
N GLY A 136 4.95 20.75 -5.00
CA GLY A 136 4.52 19.66 -4.11
C GLY A 136 5.67 18.76 -3.68
N ALA A 137 6.57 18.40 -4.59
CA ALA A 137 7.75 17.59 -4.30
C ALA A 137 8.72 18.30 -3.33
N VAL A 138 9.00 19.59 -3.58
CA VAL A 138 9.88 20.43 -2.76
C VAL A 138 9.29 20.65 -1.36
N ALA A 139 7.98 20.88 -1.25
CA ALA A 139 7.30 21.00 0.04
C ALA A 139 7.41 19.71 0.87
N ALA A 140 7.24 18.55 0.22
CA ALA A 140 7.40 17.26 0.88
C ALA A 140 8.85 17.02 1.35
N LEU A 141 9.85 17.41 0.55
CA LEU A 141 11.26 17.35 0.96
C LEU A 141 11.57 18.28 2.14
N HIS A 142 11.06 19.52 2.16
CA HIS A 142 11.28 20.44 3.28
C HIS A 142 10.63 19.98 4.59
N ALA A 143 9.54 19.22 4.50
CA ALA A 143 8.93 18.59 5.67
C ALA A 143 9.81 17.46 6.25
N ILE A 144 10.77 16.92 5.48
CA ILE A 144 11.81 16.01 5.97
C ILE A 144 12.85 16.84 6.73
N ARG A 145 12.52 17.27 7.96
CA ARG A 145 13.53 17.86 8.85
C ARG A 145 14.53 16.78 9.31
N PRO A 146 15.84 17.08 9.37
CA PRO A 146 16.80 16.19 9.99
C PRO A 146 16.57 16.17 11.51
N GLN A 147 16.34 14.99 12.09
CA GLN A 147 16.32 14.80 13.55
C GLN A 147 17.74 14.80 14.16
N HIS A 148 18.69 15.54 13.58
CA HIS A 148 19.97 15.79 14.22
C HIS A 148 19.91 17.17 14.85
N HIS A 149 19.72 17.21 16.18
CA HIS A 149 20.37 18.11 17.15
C HIS A 149 19.63 18.04 18.51
N ARG A 150 19.90 16.98 19.28
CA ARG A 150 19.87 17.01 20.77
C ARG A 150 20.82 15.95 21.32
N LEU A 151 22.10 16.06 20.98
CA LEU A 151 23.19 15.43 21.73
C LEU A 151 24.42 16.34 21.66
N THR A 152 24.32 17.53 22.27
CA THR A 152 25.45 18.28 22.81
C THR A 152 24.92 19.52 23.52
N THR A 153 24.71 19.41 24.82
CA THR A 153 25.18 20.43 25.76
C THR A 153 25.37 19.76 27.13
N VAL A 154 26.62 19.87 27.56
CA VAL A 154 27.28 19.62 28.86
C VAL A 154 26.35 19.50 30.06
#